data_AF-A0A5C8T9K1-F1
#
_entry.id   AF-A0A5C8T9K1-F1
#
_cell.length_a   1.000
_cell.length_b   1.000
_cell.length_c   1.000
_cell.angle_alpha   90.00
_cell.angle_beta   90.00
_cell.angle_gamma   90.00
#
_symmetry.space_group_name_H-M   'P 1'
#
loop_
_entity.id
_entity.type
_entity.pdbx_description
1 polymer ?
#
loop_
_entity_poly.entity_id
_entity_poly.type
_entity_poly.pdbx_seq_one_letter_code
_entity_poly.pdbx_strand_id
1 'polypeptide(L)'
;MSAPVALRICVLGGGPAGKSALVRLPGAVLIARPQATGWHAEPGILWIESAGHVRPEPFDRLLVCANEPLLLASLGCAFTEGHLVIDEVGRTTVPGISAAGRVAGADSVDAAVRQGAAAAEALMAGPAAAPVPASLPESIGTAWLDPFDLAALLERPADPARDAQLRAHGILAGPVRPARPVSLAALANFVAEAPEPYPPQLDGGEFA
;
A
#
# COMPACT_ATOMS: atom_id res chain seq x y z
N MET A 1 -9.48 32.21 8.28
CA MET A 1 -8.21 31.48 8.44
C MET A 1 -8.58 30.07 8.89
N SER A 2 -8.51 29.08 8.00
CA SER A 2 -8.79 27.69 8.36
C SER A 2 -7.69 27.18 9.30
N ALA A 3 -8.08 26.50 10.38
CA ALA A 3 -7.14 25.81 11.25
C ALA A 3 -6.27 24.84 10.42
N PRO A 4 -4.97 24.68 10.72
CA PRO A 4 -4.15 23.70 10.03
C PRO A 4 -4.78 22.31 10.19
N VAL A 5 -5.06 21.66 9.06
CA VAL A 5 -5.57 20.28 9.05
C VAL A 5 -4.49 19.41 9.70
N ALA A 6 -4.86 18.69 10.77
CA ALA A 6 -3.94 17.80 11.45
C ALA A 6 -3.47 16.70 10.50
N LEU A 7 -2.15 16.54 10.38
CA LEU A 7 -1.52 15.55 9.52
C LEU A 7 -1.90 14.13 9.98
N ARG A 8 -2.53 13.34 9.11
CA ARG A 8 -2.94 11.96 9.39
C ARG A 8 -1.79 11.02 9.08
N ILE A 9 -1.26 10.35 10.11
CA ILE A 9 -0.14 9.43 9.98
C ILE A 9 -0.62 8.02 10.34
N CYS A 10 -0.36 7.05 9.48
CA CYS A 10 -0.61 5.64 9.74
C CYS A 10 0.71 4.84 9.85
N VAL A 11 0.75 3.91 10.81
CA VAL A 11 1.81 2.90 10.95
C VAL A 11 1.21 1.52 10.72
N LEU A 12 1.68 0.82 9.69
CA LEU A 12 1.22 -0.50 9.30
C LEU A 12 2.16 -1.57 9.87
N GLY A 13 1.73 -2.30 10.89
CA GLY A 13 2.47 -3.39 11.54
C GLY A 13 2.96 -3.07 12.96
N GLY A 14 2.54 -3.87 13.94
CA GLY A 14 2.89 -3.72 15.36
C GLY A 14 4.17 -4.44 15.81
N GLY A 15 5.07 -4.78 14.88
CA GLY A 15 6.36 -5.42 15.18
C GLY A 15 7.40 -4.45 15.78
N PRO A 16 8.66 -4.88 15.96
CA PRO A 16 9.71 -4.05 16.55
C PRO A 16 9.90 -2.68 15.87
N ALA A 17 9.93 -2.66 14.52
CA ALA A 17 10.01 -1.43 13.75
C ALA A 17 8.82 -0.48 14.00
N GLY A 18 7.59 -1.01 13.96
CA GLY A 18 6.38 -0.21 14.20
C GLY A 18 6.29 0.32 15.63
N LYS A 19 6.63 -0.49 16.62
CA LYS A 19 6.71 -0.05 18.02
C LYS A 19 7.72 1.07 18.21
N SER A 20 8.90 0.95 17.60
CA SER A 20 9.92 1.99 17.65
C SER A 20 9.45 3.28 16.95
N ALA A 21 8.82 3.16 15.79
CA ALA A 21 8.27 4.30 15.05
C ALA A 21 7.20 5.06 15.84
N LEU A 22 6.30 4.36 16.53
CA LEU A 22 5.22 4.98 17.32
C LEU A 22 5.73 5.87 18.46
N VAL A 23 6.93 5.59 19.00
CA VAL A 23 7.57 6.48 19.98
C VAL A 23 7.91 7.84 19.38
N ARG A 24 8.15 7.90 18.07
CA ARG A 24 8.50 9.11 17.31
C ARG A 24 7.32 9.77 16.61
N LEU A 25 6.20 9.06 16.49
CA LEU A 25 4.98 9.50 15.80
C LEU A 25 3.80 9.56 16.77
N PRO A 26 3.81 10.48 17.75
CA PRO A 26 2.69 10.62 18.68
C PRO A 26 1.42 11.00 17.91
N GLY A 27 0.35 10.21 18.09
CA GLY A 27 -0.92 10.40 17.39
C GLY A 27 -1.07 9.65 16.07
N ALA A 28 -0.06 8.87 15.65
CA ALA A 28 -0.23 7.99 14.50
C ALA A 28 -1.21 6.84 14.79
N VAL A 29 -2.02 6.49 13.80
CA VAL A 29 -2.92 5.33 13.86
C VAL A 29 -2.11 4.07 13.60
N LEU A 30 -2.14 3.13 14.56
CA LEU A 30 -1.50 1.83 14.41
C LEU A 30 -2.49 0.80 13.82
N ILE A 31 -2.08 0.18 12.71
CA ILE A 31 -2.75 -0.99 12.13
C ILE A 31 -1.88 -2.21 12.44
N ALA A 32 -2.11 -2.82 13.59
CA ALA A 32 -1.13 -3.73 14.20
C ALA A 32 -0.92 -5.06 13.44
N ARG A 33 -1.96 -5.59 12.78
CA ARG A 33 -1.96 -6.91 12.14
C ARG A 33 -2.47 -6.84 10.69
N PRO A 34 -1.75 -6.16 9.79
CA PRO A 34 -2.24 -5.87 8.45
C PRO A 34 -2.46 -7.12 7.59
N GLN A 35 -1.74 -8.21 7.84
CA GLN A 35 -2.02 -9.52 7.25
C GLN A 35 -3.38 -10.12 7.63
N ALA A 36 -3.98 -9.70 8.74
CA ALA A 36 -5.29 -10.16 9.19
C ALA A 36 -6.41 -9.12 9.00
N THR A 37 -6.05 -7.84 8.85
CA THR A 37 -7.02 -6.74 8.83
C THR A 37 -6.95 -5.90 7.56
N GLY A 38 -5.85 -5.93 6.81
CA GLY A 38 -5.70 -5.16 5.58
C GLY A 38 -6.41 -5.86 4.44
N TRP A 39 -7.43 -5.20 3.89
CA TRP A 39 -8.15 -5.68 2.72
C TRP A 39 -7.48 -5.20 1.42
N HIS A 40 -7.27 -3.89 1.33
CA HIS A 40 -6.76 -3.22 0.14
C HIS A 40 -6.10 -1.87 0.51
N ALA A 41 -5.34 -1.27 -0.41
CA ALA A 41 -4.76 0.06 -0.25
C ALA A 41 -4.79 0.82 -1.58
N GLU A 42 -5.17 2.10 -1.51
CA GLU A 42 -5.08 3.06 -2.61
C GLU A 42 -4.38 4.33 -2.11
N PRO A 43 -3.90 5.21 -3.01
CA PRO A 43 -3.24 6.44 -2.59
C PRO A 43 -4.07 7.25 -1.58
N GLY A 44 -3.56 7.38 -0.36
CA GLY A 44 -4.19 8.13 0.74
C GLY A 44 -5.23 7.38 1.57
N ILE A 45 -5.57 6.12 1.25
CA ILE A 45 -6.56 5.33 2.01
C ILE A 45 -6.09 3.87 2.18
N LEU A 46 -6.14 3.37 3.42
CA LEU A 46 -6.04 1.95 3.73
C LEU A 46 -7.43 1.40 4.02
N TRP A 47 -7.80 0.29 3.39
CA TRP A 47 -9.07 -0.38 3.63
C TRP A 47 -8.86 -1.52 4.62
N ILE A 48 -9.53 -1.42 5.78
CA ILE A 48 -9.28 -2.29 6.93
C ILE A 48 -10.55 -3.01 7.34
N GLU A 49 -10.49 -4.34 7.45
CA GLU A 49 -11.48 -5.14 8.15
C GLU A 49 -11.27 -5.01 9.66
N SER A 50 -12.30 -4.54 10.37
CA SER A 50 -12.33 -4.42 11.83
C SER A 50 -13.74 -4.71 12.33
N ALA A 51 -13.85 -5.55 13.35
CA ALA A 51 -15.13 -5.90 13.99
C ALA A 51 -16.22 -6.37 13.01
N GLY A 52 -15.85 -7.03 11.90
CA GLY A 52 -16.82 -7.48 10.90
C GLY A 52 -17.34 -6.36 10.00
N HIS A 53 -16.60 -5.25 9.87
CA HIS A 53 -16.86 -4.18 8.91
C HIS A 53 -15.58 -3.85 8.15
N VAL A 54 -15.73 -3.44 6.89
CA VAL A 54 -14.66 -2.77 6.15
C VAL A 54 -14.78 -1.28 6.36
N ARG A 55 -13.70 -0.63 6.80
CA ARG A 55 -13.65 0.83 6.94
C ARG A 55 -12.44 1.44 6.23
N PRO A 56 -12.60 2.64 5.67
CA PRO A 56 -11.47 3.42 5.18
C PRO A 56 -10.71 4.02 6.37
N GLU A 57 -9.37 3.92 6.32
CA GLU A 57 -8.44 4.59 7.21
C GLU A 57 -7.56 5.53 6.38
N PRO A 58 -7.89 6.84 6.34
CA PRO A 58 -7.20 7.76 5.48
C PRO A 58 -5.86 8.21 6.08
N PHE A 59 -4.87 8.45 5.21
CA PHE A 59 -3.54 8.88 5.61
C PHE A 59 -2.99 9.96 4.68
N ASP A 60 -2.21 10.87 5.25
CA ASP A 60 -1.35 11.80 4.50
C ASP A 60 0.08 11.28 4.45
N ARG A 61 0.48 10.50 5.47
CA ARG A 61 1.77 9.80 5.54
C ARG A 61 1.58 8.38 6.06
N LEU A 62 2.30 7.44 5.46
CA LEU A 62 2.23 6.02 5.79
C LEU A 62 3.63 5.46 6.05
N LEU A 63 3.79 4.74 7.16
CA LEU A 63 4.97 3.94 7.44
C LEU A 63 4.61 2.45 7.47
N VAL A 64 5.17 1.68 6.54
CA VAL A 64 4.96 0.24 6.41
C VAL A 64 6.06 -0.54 7.15
N CYS A 65 5.72 -1.07 8.32
CA CYS A 65 6.61 -1.86 9.19
C CYS A 65 6.34 -3.37 9.14
N ALA A 66 5.27 -3.79 8.46
CA ALA A 66 4.93 -5.18 8.22
C ALA A 66 5.48 -5.66 6.86
N ASN A 67 5.62 -6.98 6.71
CA ASN A 67 6.06 -7.58 5.45
C ASN A 67 4.92 -7.60 4.41
N GLU A 68 4.65 -6.44 3.82
CA GLU A 68 3.46 -6.14 3.02
C GLU A 68 3.79 -5.69 1.58
N PRO A 69 4.51 -6.50 0.79
CA PRO A 69 4.95 -6.09 -0.55
C PRO A 69 3.79 -5.82 -1.51
N LEU A 70 2.67 -6.56 -1.39
CA LEU A 70 1.50 -6.37 -2.23
C LEU A 70 0.80 -5.03 -1.97
N LEU A 71 0.64 -4.64 -0.71
CA LEU A 71 0.05 -3.34 -0.37
C LEU A 71 0.96 -2.20 -0.86
N LEU A 72 2.28 -2.33 -0.71
CA LEU A 72 3.24 -1.35 -1.24
C LEU A 72 3.17 -1.24 -2.77
N ALA A 73 3.05 -2.36 -3.48
CA ALA A 73 2.84 -2.36 -4.93
C ALA A 73 1.51 -1.68 -5.32
N SER A 74 0.45 -1.89 -4.54
CA SER A 74 -0.86 -1.24 -4.73
C SER A 74 -0.79 0.28 -4.54
N LEU A 75 0.16 0.73 -3.72
CA LEU A 75 0.42 2.14 -3.47
C LEU A 75 1.35 2.75 -4.52
N GLY A 76 1.83 1.97 -5.50
CA GLY A 76 2.72 2.41 -6.56
C GLY A 76 4.20 2.42 -6.17
N CYS A 77 4.59 1.78 -5.07
CA CYS A 77 6.00 1.68 -4.69
C CYS A 77 6.75 0.76 -5.67
N ALA A 78 7.96 1.15 -6.07
CA ALA A 78 8.77 0.37 -7.00
C ALA A 78 9.55 -0.74 -6.28
N PHE A 79 9.71 -1.88 -6.97
CA PHE A 79 10.51 -3.03 -6.54
C PHE A 79 11.55 -3.39 -7.60
N THR A 80 12.79 -3.65 -7.19
CA THR A 80 13.88 -4.12 -8.07
C THR A 80 14.39 -5.44 -7.53
N GLU A 81 14.42 -6.48 -8.36
CA GLU A 81 14.89 -7.82 -7.99
C GLU A 81 14.20 -8.40 -6.73
N GLY A 82 12.89 -8.22 -6.57
CA GLY A 82 12.13 -8.68 -5.41
C GLY A 82 12.23 -7.79 -4.18
N HIS A 83 13.04 -6.73 -4.23
CA HIS A 83 13.30 -5.83 -3.12
C HIS A 83 12.67 -4.45 -3.33
N LEU A 84 12.04 -3.93 -2.28
CA LEU A 84 11.48 -2.58 -2.30
C LEU A 84 12.59 -1.55 -2.53
N VAL A 85 12.37 -0.62 -3.47
CA VAL A 85 13.31 0.48 -3.71
C VAL A 85 13.11 1.54 -2.62
N ILE A 86 14.12 1.68 -1.76
CA ILE A 86 14.13 2.63 -0.64
C ILE A 86 15.47 3.37 -0.51
N ASP A 87 15.44 4.55 0.11
CA ASP A 87 16.65 5.27 0.55
C ASP A 87 17.18 4.72 1.90
N GLU A 88 18.30 5.29 2.38
CA GLU A 88 18.97 4.87 3.63
C GLU A 88 18.09 5.01 4.90
N VAL A 89 17.07 5.87 4.85
CA VAL A 89 16.15 6.10 5.98
C VAL A 89 14.78 5.48 5.73
N GLY A 90 14.63 4.66 4.68
CA GLY A 90 13.43 3.89 4.39
C GLY A 90 12.35 4.63 3.59
N ARG A 91 12.63 5.76 2.94
CA ARG A 91 11.65 6.39 2.03
C ARG A 91 11.49 5.56 0.77
N THR A 92 10.25 5.36 0.33
CA THR A 92 9.96 4.67 -0.93
C THR A 92 9.95 5.64 -2.11
N THR A 93 9.80 5.10 -3.32
CA THR A 93 9.59 5.89 -4.55
C THR A 93 8.31 6.75 -4.54
N VAL A 94 7.39 6.52 -3.59
CA VAL A 94 6.13 7.26 -3.47
C VAL A 94 6.24 8.28 -2.33
N PRO A 95 6.06 9.58 -2.60
CA PRO A 95 6.09 10.61 -1.57
C PRO A 95 5.08 10.35 -0.45
N GLY A 96 5.53 10.50 0.79
CA GLY A 96 4.69 10.27 1.98
C GLY A 96 4.57 8.79 2.39
N ILE A 97 5.22 7.86 1.68
CA ILE A 97 5.26 6.45 2.03
C ILE A 97 6.70 6.03 2.35
N SER A 98 6.90 5.52 3.57
CA SER A 98 8.16 4.94 4.04
C SER A 98 7.95 3.48 4.44
N ALA A 99 9.05 2.74 4.54
CA ALA A 99 9.06 1.34 4.93
C ALA A 99 10.20 1.05 5.91
N ALA A 100 9.99 0.10 6.82
CA ALA A 100 10.97 -0.33 7.80
C ALA A 100 10.77 -1.80 8.19
N GLY A 101 11.78 -2.43 8.80
CA GLY A 101 11.70 -3.82 9.23
C GLY A 101 11.92 -4.78 8.07
N ARG A 102 11.27 -5.96 8.10
CA ARG A 102 11.58 -7.05 7.15
C ARG A 102 11.35 -6.66 5.68
N VAL A 103 10.32 -5.86 5.41
CA VAL A 103 10.02 -5.39 4.04
C VAL A 103 11.11 -4.44 3.50
N ALA A 104 11.84 -3.79 4.40
CA ALA A 104 12.99 -2.93 4.12
C ALA A 104 14.34 -3.66 4.32
N GLY A 105 14.32 -5.01 4.38
CA GLY A 105 15.53 -5.82 4.46
C GLY A 105 16.14 -6.00 5.86
N ALA A 106 15.47 -5.62 6.96
CA ALA A 106 15.98 -5.91 8.29
C ALA A 106 16.02 -7.42 8.56
N ASP A 107 17.22 -7.91 8.93
CA ASP A 107 17.51 -9.31 9.27
C ASP A 107 17.47 -9.58 10.79
N SER A 108 17.45 -8.53 11.60
CA SER A 108 17.55 -8.58 13.05
C SER A 108 16.56 -7.62 13.72
N VAL A 109 16.23 -7.88 14.99
CA VAL A 109 15.34 -7.04 15.78
C VAL A 109 15.94 -5.64 15.95
N ASP A 110 17.24 -5.54 16.23
CA ASP A 110 17.92 -4.26 16.42
C ASP A 110 17.95 -3.44 15.13
N ALA A 111 18.18 -4.08 13.98
CA ALA A 111 18.09 -3.41 12.69
C ALA A 111 16.66 -2.89 12.44
N ALA A 112 15.64 -3.70 12.72
CA ALA A 112 14.24 -3.29 12.57
C ALA A 112 13.88 -2.10 13.49
N VAL A 113 14.35 -2.09 14.74
CA VAL A 113 14.16 -0.97 15.67
C VAL A 113 14.83 0.30 15.14
N ARG A 114 16.10 0.24 14.74
CA ARG A 114 16.82 1.40 14.19
C ARG A 114 16.14 1.95 12.94
N GLN A 115 15.76 1.08 12.01
CA GLN A 115 15.04 1.48 10.79
C GLN A 115 13.69 2.13 11.12
N GLY A 116 12.93 1.57 12.06
CA GLY A 116 11.63 2.12 12.48
C GLY A 116 11.74 3.55 13.02
N ALA A 117 12.72 3.82 13.88
CA ALA A 117 12.99 5.15 14.39
C ALA A 117 13.43 6.12 13.28
N ALA A 118 14.40 5.72 12.46
CA ALA A 118 14.93 6.55 11.38
C ALA A 118 13.85 6.91 10.35
N ALA A 119 13.05 5.93 9.93
CA ALA A 119 11.97 6.13 8.98
C ALA A 119 10.87 7.04 9.54
N ALA A 120 10.54 6.93 10.82
CA ALA A 120 9.59 7.82 11.49
C ALA A 120 10.08 9.27 11.56
N GLU A 121 11.34 9.49 11.93
CA GLU A 121 11.95 10.82 11.98
C GLU A 121 12.02 11.44 10.58
N ALA A 122 12.43 10.67 9.58
CA ALA A 122 12.44 11.07 8.17
C ALA A 122 11.04 11.39 7.65
N LEU A 123 10.03 10.62 8.04
CA LEU A 123 8.63 10.83 7.67
C LEU A 123 8.12 12.14 8.24
N MET A 124 8.50 12.52 9.47
CA MET A 124 8.11 13.79 10.09
C MET A 124 8.81 15.00 9.46
N ALA A 125 10.09 14.87 9.10
CA ALA A 125 10.87 15.92 8.46
C ALA A 125 10.29 16.38 7.11
N GLY A 126 9.42 15.59 6.49
CA GLY A 126 8.68 15.95 5.29
C GLY A 126 9.24 15.31 4.02
N PRO A 127 8.71 15.71 2.85
CA PRO A 127 9.09 15.10 1.58
C PRO A 127 10.55 15.41 1.24
N ALA A 128 11.26 14.39 0.78
CA ALA A 128 12.57 14.50 0.15
C ALA A 128 12.47 14.01 -1.31
N ALA A 129 13.55 14.13 -2.08
CA ALA A 129 13.60 13.52 -3.40
C ALA A 129 13.32 12.01 -3.29
N ALA A 130 12.35 11.53 -4.06
CA ALA A 130 12.02 10.11 -4.09
C ALA A 130 13.21 9.32 -4.68
N PRO A 131 13.56 8.15 -4.14
CA PRO A 131 14.53 7.27 -4.75
C PRO A 131 14.07 6.90 -6.16
N VAL A 132 15.03 6.79 -7.08
CA VAL A 132 14.76 6.46 -8.47
C VAL A 132 14.95 4.95 -8.64
N PRO A 133 13.97 4.21 -9.19
CA PRO A 133 14.18 2.80 -9.49
C PRO A 133 15.29 2.62 -10.52
N ALA A 134 16.07 1.54 -10.40
CA ALA A 134 17.09 1.19 -11.37
C ALA A 134 16.42 0.89 -12.73
N SER A 135 16.38 1.89 -13.60
CA SER A 135 15.81 1.89 -14.96
C SER A 135 14.31 1.50 -15.08
N LEU A 136 13.61 2.21 -15.98
CA LEU A 136 12.32 1.75 -16.48
C LEU A 136 12.56 0.50 -17.36
N PRO A 137 11.63 -0.46 -17.40
CA PRO A 137 11.72 -1.56 -18.36
C PRO A 137 11.83 -0.98 -19.78
N GLU A 138 12.79 -1.47 -20.58
CA GLU A 138 13.07 -0.99 -21.95
C GLU A 138 11.84 -1.07 -22.86
N SER A 139 10.91 -1.97 -22.55
CA SER A 139 9.56 -1.98 -23.12
C SER A 139 8.51 -2.16 -22.03
N ILE A 140 7.52 -1.27 -21.99
CA ILE A 140 6.25 -1.55 -21.31
C ILE A 140 5.51 -2.52 -22.24
N GLY A 141 5.54 -3.82 -21.93
CA GLY A 141 4.76 -4.80 -22.69
C GLY A 141 3.31 -4.34 -22.79
N THR A 142 2.72 -4.34 -23.98
CA THR A 142 1.43 -3.67 -24.26
C THR A 142 0.19 -4.42 -23.74
N ALA A 143 0.36 -5.58 -23.12
CA ALA A 143 -0.75 -6.41 -22.69
C ALA A 143 -1.20 -6.01 -21.28
N TRP A 144 -2.39 -5.43 -21.20
CA TRP A 144 -3.16 -5.40 -19.96
C TRP A 144 -3.34 -6.85 -19.46
N LEU A 145 -2.95 -7.13 -18.22
CA LEU A 145 -3.19 -8.42 -17.59
C LEU A 145 -4.63 -8.44 -17.11
N ASP A 146 -5.36 -9.51 -17.43
CA ASP A 146 -6.66 -9.72 -16.83
C ASP A 146 -6.54 -10.09 -15.34
N PRO A 147 -7.63 -10.00 -14.56
CA PRO A 147 -7.58 -10.25 -13.13
C PRO A 147 -7.09 -11.66 -12.75
N PHE A 148 -7.32 -12.67 -13.59
CA PHE A 148 -6.88 -14.05 -13.34
C PHE A 148 -5.39 -14.21 -13.64
N ASP A 149 -4.91 -13.62 -14.73
CA ASP A 149 -3.49 -13.57 -15.06
C ASP A 149 -2.69 -12.80 -14.00
N LEU A 150 -3.25 -11.70 -13.50
CA LEU A 150 -2.67 -10.93 -12.40
C LEU A 150 -2.64 -11.74 -11.10
N ALA A 151 -3.71 -12.45 -10.75
CA ALA A 151 -3.73 -13.33 -9.59
C ALA A 151 -2.69 -14.46 -9.71
N ALA A 152 -2.60 -15.10 -10.88
CA ALA A 152 -1.59 -16.13 -11.15
C ALA A 152 -0.16 -15.57 -11.05
N LEU A 153 0.06 -14.35 -11.53
CA LEU A 153 1.34 -13.65 -11.39
C LEU A 153 1.67 -13.36 -9.93
N LEU A 154 0.68 -13.02 -9.10
CA LEU A 154 0.86 -12.76 -7.67
C LEU A 154 1.16 -14.03 -6.87
N GLU A 155 0.65 -15.20 -7.27
CA GLU A 155 0.94 -16.51 -6.66
C GLU A 155 2.35 -17.03 -6.99
N ARG A 156 2.98 -16.51 -8.05
CA ARG A 156 4.36 -16.90 -8.40
C ARG A 156 5.35 -16.42 -7.33
N PRO A 157 6.44 -17.18 -7.10
CA PRO A 157 7.59 -16.69 -6.32
C PRO A 157 8.08 -15.33 -6.83
N ALA A 158 8.57 -14.49 -5.93
CA ALA A 158 9.17 -13.22 -6.30
C ALA A 158 10.40 -13.47 -7.18
N ASP A 159 10.36 -12.97 -8.42
CA ASP A 159 11.46 -13.01 -9.37
C ASP A 159 11.50 -11.69 -10.18
N PRO A 160 12.65 -11.32 -10.78
CA PRO A 160 12.76 -10.06 -11.53
C PRO A 160 11.77 -9.92 -12.68
N ALA A 161 11.37 -11.02 -13.32
CA ALA A 161 10.45 -11.00 -14.45
C ALA A 161 9.01 -10.73 -14.01
N ARG A 162 8.59 -11.31 -12.87
CA ARG A 162 7.32 -11.05 -12.20
C ARG A 162 7.20 -9.60 -11.80
N ASP A 163 8.24 -9.04 -11.19
CA ASP A 163 8.25 -7.65 -10.75
C ASP A 163 8.18 -6.67 -11.93
N ALA A 164 8.90 -6.97 -13.01
CA ALA A 164 8.83 -6.19 -14.25
C ALA A 164 7.42 -6.21 -14.86
N GLN A 165 6.74 -7.36 -14.86
CA GLN A 165 5.35 -7.48 -15.32
C GLN A 165 4.36 -6.74 -14.42
N LEU A 166 4.49 -6.85 -13.09
CA LEU A 166 3.66 -6.09 -12.13
C LEU A 166 3.85 -4.58 -12.30
N ARG A 167 5.10 -4.13 -12.51
CA ARG A 167 5.44 -2.73 -12.74
C ARG A 167 4.86 -2.24 -14.08
N ALA A 168 5.01 -3.01 -15.16
CA ALA A 168 4.46 -2.67 -16.47
C ALA A 168 2.93 -2.58 -16.45
N HIS A 169 2.26 -3.54 -15.80
CA HIS A 169 0.82 -3.50 -15.61
C HIS A 169 0.39 -2.31 -14.75
N GLY A 170 1.13 -1.99 -13.68
CA GLY A 170 0.89 -0.81 -12.84
C GLY A 170 0.99 0.51 -13.61
N ILE A 171 1.90 0.61 -14.58
CA ILE A 171 2.04 1.78 -15.46
C ILE A 171 0.87 1.88 -16.45
N LEU A 172 0.37 0.76 -16.97
CA LEU A 172 -0.69 0.71 -17.98
C LEU A 172 -2.11 0.84 -17.42
N ALA A 173 -2.41 0.08 -16.37
CA ALA A 173 -3.75 -0.07 -15.79
C ALA A 173 -3.96 0.79 -14.54
N GLY A 174 -2.90 1.41 -14.02
CA GLY A 174 -2.87 1.96 -12.67
C GLY A 174 -2.55 0.88 -11.62
N PRO A 175 -2.51 1.24 -10.34
CA PRO A 175 -2.10 0.34 -9.27
C PRO A 175 -2.95 -0.94 -9.26
N VAL A 176 -2.26 -2.09 -9.14
CA VAL A 176 -2.91 -3.37 -8.85
C VAL A 176 -3.70 -3.20 -7.58
N ARG A 177 -4.97 -3.65 -7.58
CA ARG A 177 -5.80 -3.65 -6.37
C ARG A 177 -5.90 -5.07 -5.82
N PRO A 178 -4.83 -5.61 -5.20
CA PRO A 178 -4.95 -6.88 -4.50
C PRO A 178 -5.95 -6.66 -3.37
N ALA A 179 -7.10 -7.31 -3.51
CA ALA A 179 -8.04 -7.50 -2.44
C ALA A 179 -7.64 -8.81 -1.75
N ARG A 180 -7.19 -8.73 -0.51
CA ARG A 180 -7.10 -9.93 0.33
C ARG A 180 -8.50 -10.51 0.57
N PRO A 181 -8.61 -11.80 0.92
CA PRO A 181 -9.88 -12.32 1.41
C PRO A 181 -10.37 -11.47 2.58
N VAL A 182 -11.63 -11.03 2.49
CA VAL A 182 -12.36 -10.30 3.53
C VAL A 182 -13.57 -11.15 3.89
N SER A 183 -14.02 -11.11 5.14
CA SER A 183 -15.18 -11.91 5.53
C SER A 183 -16.45 -11.49 4.76
N LEU A 184 -17.27 -12.47 4.37
CA LEU A 184 -18.54 -12.21 3.69
C LEU A 184 -19.46 -11.31 4.53
N ALA A 185 -19.42 -11.46 5.86
CA ALA A 185 -20.14 -10.61 6.80
C ALA A 185 -19.67 -9.14 6.70
N ALA A 186 -18.36 -8.90 6.62
CA ALA A 186 -17.82 -7.56 6.47
C ALA A 186 -18.15 -6.92 5.11
N LEU A 187 -18.19 -7.71 4.03
CA LEU A 187 -18.66 -7.24 2.73
C LEU A 187 -20.15 -6.91 2.75
N ALA A 188 -20.99 -7.76 3.35
CA ALA A 188 -22.43 -7.54 3.44
C ALA A 188 -22.74 -6.24 4.19
N ASN A 189 -22.01 -5.96 5.28
CA ASN A 189 -22.14 -4.72 6.03
C ASN A 189 -21.66 -3.50 5.24
N PHE A 190 -20.58 -3.63 4.46
CA PHE A 190 -20.12 -2.56 3.57
C PHE A 190 -21.16 -2.20 2.51
N VAL A 191 -21.81 -3.21 1.90
CA VAL A 191 -22.86 -3.00 0.89
C VAL A 191 -24.13 -2.40 1.50
N ALA A 192 -24.48 -2.76 2.74
CA ALA A 192 -25.62 -2.18 3.45
C ALA A 192 -25.46 -0.67 3.69
N GLU A 193 -24.22 -0.17 3.74
CA GLU A 193 -23.88 1.25 3.89
C GLU A 193 -23.56 1.93 2.56
N ALA A 194 -23.53 1.19 1.44
CA ALA A 194 -23.27 1.75 0.12
C ALA A 194 -24.47 2.58 -0.37
N PRO A 195 -24.25 3.71 -1.06
CA PRO A 195 -25.34 4.46 -1.67
C PRO A 195 -26.13 3.57 -2.64
N GLU A 196 -27.43 3.83 -2.80
CA GLU A 196 -28.26 3.10 -3.75
C GLU A 196 -27.54 3.00 -5.11
N PRO A 197 -27.48 1.80 -5.72
CA PRO A 197 -26.84 1.65 -7.01
C PRO A 197 -27.46 2.63 -7.99
N TYR A 198 -26.63 3.25 -8.82
CA TYR A 198 -27.12 4.10 -9.90
C TYR A 198 -28.18 3.33 -10.69
N PRO A 199 -29.31 3.99 -11.04
CA PRO A 199 -30.33 3.33 -11.83
C PRO A 199 -29.68 2.72 -13.07
N PRO A 200 -30.05 1.49 -13.45
CA PRO A 200 -29.48 0.84 -14.60
C PRO A 200 -29.53 1.81 -15.77
N GLN A 201 -28.39 2.03 -16.43
CA GLN A 201 -28.32 2.85 -17.61
C GLN A 201 -29.25 2.21 -18.64
N LEU A 202 -30.43 2.82 -18.81
CA LEU A 202 -31.35 2.44 -19.87
C LEU A 202 -30.64 2.81 -21.16
N ASP A 203 -30.19 1.81 -21.92
CA ASP A 203 -29.79 2.01 -23.29
C ASP A 203 -31.00 2.55 -24.04
N GLY A 204 -31.14 3.88 -24.07
CA GLY A 204 -32.08 4.62 -24.89
C GLY A 204 -31.63 4.56 -26.35
N GLY A 205 -31.53 3.34 -26.88
CA GLY A 205 -31.27 3.07 -28.29
C GLY A 205 -32.60 2.84 -28.99
N GLU A 206 -33.31 3.93 -29.33
CA GLU A 206 -34.14 3.90 -30.53
C GLU A 206 -33.19 3.73 -31.71
N PHE A 207 -33.06 2.51 -32.21
CA PHE A 207 -32.56 2.30 -33.57
C PHE A 207 -33.67 2.73 -34.53
N ALA A 208 -33.64 4.01 -34.92
CA ALA A 208 -34.36 4.53 -36.09
C ALA A 208 -33.39 4.68 -37.27
#